data_AF-A0A945GM54-F1
#
_entry.id   AF-A0A945GM54-F1
#
_cell.length_a   1.000
_cell.length_b   1.000
_cell.length_c   1.000
_cell.angle_alpha   90.00
_cell.angle_beta   90.00
_cell.angle_gamma   90.00
#
_symmetry.space_group_name_H-M   'P 1'
#
loop_
_entity.id
_entity.type
_entity.pdbx_description
1 polymer ?
#
loop_
_entity_poly.entity_id
_entity_poly.type
_entity_poly.pdbx_seq_one_letter_code
_entity_poly.pdbx_strand_id
1 'polypeptide(L)'
;MGEVSGEADGQRVITHGICEECAFHLIAQGGMPLQEFLDGLPEPVMAVDSDVNVQMANKEISRLLHKDLSLNVGAKGGEVFECKYARFPEGCGGTIHCSGCAIRRTITETFLSGQSQEKVPACLRQIPSDPGEEQEVRLLISTEKVNGVVLLRIDEVELQ
;
A
#
# COMPACT_ATOMS: atom_id res chain seq x y z
N MET A 1 -9.98 -56.52 47.83
CA MET A 1 -9.75 -57.69 46.96
C MET A 1 -10.97 -57.82 46.05
N GLY A 2 -10.75 -57.83 44.73
CA GLY A 2 -11.81 -57.70 43.74
C GLY A 2 -11.27 -57.22 42.39
N GLU A 3 -10.38 -58.03 41.81
CA GLU A 3 -9.99 -58.00 40.38
C GLU A 3 -10.94 -58.95 39.63
N VAL A 4 -11.18 -58.99 38.31
CA VAL A 4 -10.78 -58.27 37.06
C VAL A 4 -11.97 -58.47 36.07
N SER A 5 -12.13 -57.89 34.87
CA SER A 5 -11.44 -56.87 34.04
C SER A 5 -12.41 -56.49 32.89
N GLY A 6 -12.35 -55.29 32.31
CA GLY A 6 -13.16 -54.98 31.13
C GLY A 6 -13.29 -53.49 30.78
N GLU A 7 -12.18 -52.84 30.43
CA GLU A 7 -12.22 -51.46 29.92
C GLU A 7 -12.78 -51.42 28.49
N ALA A 8 -14.01 -50.94 28.34
CA ALA A 8 -14.50 -50.42 27.07
C ALA A 8 -14.17 -48.92 27.04
N ASP A 9 -13.12 -48.55 26.28
CA ASP A 9 -12.71 -47.16 26.07
C ASP A 9 -13.88 -46.36 25.46
N GLY A 10 -14.56 -45.61 26.33
CA GLY A 10 -15.67 -44.75 25.96
C GLY A 10 -15.14 -43.59 25.16
N GLN A 11 -15.05 -43.78 23.83
CA GLN A 11 -14.50 -42.85 22.85
C GLN A 11 -14.78 -41.40 23.26
N ARG A 12 -13.75 -40.75 23.81
CA ARG A 12 -13.75 -39.30 23.98
C ARG A 12 -13.81 -38.74 22.57
N VAL A 13 -14.99 -38.30 22.16
CA VAL A 13 -15.19 -37.55 20.92
C VAL A 13 -14.41 -36.25 21.09
N ILE A 14 -13.18 -36.23 20.61
CA ILE A 14 -12.34 -35.03 20.62
C ILE A 14 -12.97 -34.10 19.59
N THR A 15 -13.82 -33.19 20.06
CA THR A 15 -14.36 -32.10 19.25
C THR A 15 -13.22 -31.15 18.92
N HIS A 16 -12.53 -31.41 17.80
CA HIS A 16 -11.44 -30.58 17.25
C HIS A 16 -11.98 -29.24 16.67
N GLY A 17 -13.07 -28.72 17.21
CA GLY A 17 -13.82 -27.59 16.66
C GLY A 17 -14.10 -26.54 17.73
N ILE A 18 -13.88 -25.29 17.35
CA ILE A 18 -14.36 -24.10 18.06
C ILE A 18 -15.83 -23.90 17.68
N CYS A 19 -16.72 -23.57 18.63
CA CYS A 19 -18.11 -23.25 18.31
C CYS A 19 -18.22 -21.91 17.58
N GLU A 20 -19.28 -21.70 16.79
CA GLU A 20 -19.44 -20.49 15.96
C GLU A 20 -19.30 -19.18 16.75
N GLU A 21 -19.83 -19.13 17.98
CA GLU A 21 -19.73 -17.97 18.87
C GLU A 21 -18.28 -17.68 19.30
N CYS A 22 -17.53 -18.71 19.73
CA CYS A 22 -16.11 -18.56 20.04
C CYS A 22 -15.26 -18.27 18.79
N ALA A 23 -15.64 -18.78 17.61
CA ALA A 23 -14.97 -18.48 16.36
C ALA A 23 -15.18 -17.01 15.97
N PHE A 24 -16.40 -16.50 16.09
CA PHE A 24 -16.71 -15.09 15.89
C PHE A 24 -15.93 -14.19 16.86
N HIS A 25 -15.86 -14.53 18.15
CA HIS A 25 -15.09 -13.78 19.14
C HIS A 25 -13.58 -13.77 18.84
N LEU A 26 -13.01 -14.89 18.36
CA LEU A 26 -11.61 -14.98 17.94
C LEU A 26 -11.33 -14.14 16.69
N ILE A 27 -12.19 -14.21 15.67
CA ILE A 27 -12.05 -13.42 14.44
C ILE A 27 -12.18 -11.92 14.75
N ALA A 28 -13.17 -11.52 15.56
CA ALA A 28 -13.38 -10.13 15.95
C ALA A 28 -12.21 -9.54 16.76
N GLN A 29 -11.44 -10.38 17.47
CA GLN A 29 -10.22 -9.97 18.18
C GLN A 29 -8.95 -10.03 17.32
N GLY A 30 -8.99 -10.66 16.13
CA GLY A 30 -7.84 -10.79 15.22
C GLY A 30 -7.43 -9.50 14.50
N GLY A 31 -8.28 -8.47 14.53
CA GLY A 31 -8.10 -7.25 13.75
C GLY A 31 -8.40 -7.44 12.26
N MET A 32 -8.33 -6.35 11.51
CA MET A 32 -8.50 -6.35 10.05
C MET A 32 -7.11 -6.43 9.37
N PRO A 33 -6.92 -7.26 8.33
CA PRO A 33 -5.73 -7.23 7.50
C PRO A 33 -5.50 -5.83 6.91
N LEU A 34 -4.27 -5.30 6.98
CA LEU A 34 -4.00 -3.92 6.56
C LEU A 34 -4.39 -3.64 5.10
N GLN A 35 -4.26 -4.63 4.21
CA GLN A 35 -4.70 -4.48 2.81
C GLN A 35 -6.23 -4.33 2.70
N GLU A 36 -7.01 -5.05 3.51
CA GLU A 36 -8.47 -4.96 3.54
C GLU A 36 -8.91 -3.58 4.06
N PHE A 37 -8.21 -3.05 5.07
CA PHE A 37 -8.41 -1.69 5.56
C PHE A 37 -8.10 -0.64 4.48
N LEU A 38 -6.95 -0.72 3.80
CA LEU A 38 -6.57 0.21 2.73
C LEU A 38 -7.53 0.15 1.54
N ASP A 39 -8.01 -1.05 1.18
CA ASP A 39 -9.01 -1.26 0.14
C ASP A 39 -10.41 -0.73 0.51
N GLY A 40 -10.67 -0.47 1.78
CA GLY A 40 -11.89 0.19 2.28
C GLY A 40 -11.84 1.72 2.21
N LEU A 41 -10.68 2.33 1.95
CA LEU A 41 -10.53 3.78 1.81
C LEU A 41 -11.01 4.24 0.42
N PRO A 42 -11.87 5.27 0.33
CA PRO A 42 -12.38 5.76 -0.95
C PRO A 42 -11.37 6.61 -1.74
N GLU A 43 -10.29 7.09 -1.10
CA GLU A 43 -9.24 7.84 -1.77
C GLU A 43 -8.12 6.92 -2.33
N PRO A 44 -7.46 7.30 -3.44
CA PRO A 44 -6.26 6.63 -3.92
C PRO A 44 -5.11 6.74 -2.90
N VAL A 45 -4.71 5.61 -2.30
CA VAL A 45 -3.62 5.57 -1.30
C VAL A 45 -2.57 4.48 -1.56
N MET A 46 -1.33 4.80 -1.21
CA MET A 46 -0.18 3.92 -1.35
C MET A 46 0.81 4.14 -0.20
N ALA A 47 1.21 3.07 0.49
CA ALA A 47 2.28 3.10 1.48
C ALA A 47 3.64 2.90 0.80
N VAL A 48 4.62 3.75 1.14
CA VAL A 48 5.99 3.71 0.61
C VAL A 48 7.03 3.79 1.73
N ASP A 49 8.26 3.34 1.45
CA ASP A 49 9.41 3.55 2.33
C ASP A 49 10.08 4.94 2.12
N SER A 50 11.21 5.17 2.79
CA SER A 50 12.00 6.41 2.67
C SER A 50 12.53 6.71 1.26
N ASP A 51 12.66 5.68 0.43
CA ASP A 51 13.15 5.78 -0.94
C ASP A 51 12.04 5.74 -2.00
N VAL A 52 10.79 5.84 -1.56
CA VAL A 52 9.60 5.82 -2.42
C VAL A 52 9.46 4.46 -3.14
N ASN A 53 9.89 3.36 -2.52
CA ASN A 53 9.55 2.02 -2.98
C ASN A 53 8.19 1.62 -2.40
N VAL A 54 7.30 1.10 -3.25
CA VAL A 54 5.92 0.75 -2.90
C VAL A 54 5.89 -0.45 -1.97
N GLN A 55 5.25 -0.30 -0.81
CA GLN A 55 5.04 -1.38 0.16
C GLN A 55 3.65 -1.98 0.00
N MET A 56 2.63 -1.12 -0.13
CA MET A 56 1.21 -1.51 -0.29
C MET A 56 0.47 -0.43 -1.08
N ALA A 57 -0.60 -0.80 -1.77
CA ALA A 57 -1.45 0.14 -2.52
C ALA A 57 -2.90 -0.35 -2.50
N ASN A 58 -3.87 0.57 -2.49
CA ASN A 58 -5.28 0.19 -2.54
C ASN A 58 -5.83 0.05 -3.98
N LYS A 59 -7.05 -0.49 -4.07
CA LYS A 59 -7.82 -0.59 -5.33
C LYS A 59 -8.06 0.76 -6.01
N GLU A 60 -8.20 1.85 -5.26
CA GLU A 60 -8.48 3.18 -5.81
C GLU A 60 -7.29 3.75 -6.57
N ILE A 61 -6.07 3.66 -6.03
CA ILE A 61 -4.87 4.07 -6.78
C ILE A 61 -4.53 3.12 -7.93
N SER A 62 -4.83 1.84 -7.78
CA SER A 62 -4.73 0.87 -8.88
C SER A 62 -5.66 1.22 -10.05
N ARG A 63 -6.90 1.66 -9.74
CA ARG A 63 -7.86 2.14 -10.74
C ARG A 63 -7.42 3.47 -11.37
N LEU A 64 -6.94 4.41 -10.56
CA LEU A 64 -6.47 5.72 -11.02
C LEU A 64 -5.29 5.60 -12.00
N LEU A 65 -4.35 4.68 -11.72
CA LEU A 65 -3.18 4.45 -12.58
C LEU A 65 -3.44 3.41 -13.68
N HIS A 66 -4.65 2.87 -13.78
CA HIS A 66 -5.03 1.78 -14.70
C HIS A 66 -4.09 0.56 -14.65
N LYS A 67 -3.60 0.22 -13.45
CA LYS A 67 -2.57 -0.80 -13.21
C LYS A 67 -2.88 -1.63 -11.97
N ASP A 68 -2.58 -2.92 -12.03
CA ASP A 68 -2.57 -3.76 -10.83
C ASP A 68 -1.30 -3.49 -10.02
N LEU A 69 -1.42 -2.72 -8.92
CA LEU A 69 -0.28 -2.42 -8.06
C LEU A 69 0.02 -3.52 -7.03
N SER A 70 -0.83 -4.53 -6.88
CA SER A 70 -0.54 -5.68 -6.00
C SER A 70 0.66 -6.50 -6.51
N LEU A 71 0.91 -6.46 -7.82
CA LEU A 71 2.06 -7.07 -8.49
C LEU A 71 3.33 -6.18 -8.46
N ASN A 72 3.23 -4.95 -7.96
CA ASN A 72 4.28 -3.92 -8.02
C ASN A 72 4.85 -3.57 -6.62
N VAL A 73 4.71 -4.45 -5.63
CA VAL A 73 5.41 -4.30 -4.33
C VAL A 73 6.92 -4.33 -4.55
N GLY A 74 7.62 -3.35 -3.97
CA GLY A 74 9.05 -3.10 -4.16
C GLY A 74 9.39 -2.24 -5.39
N ALA A 75 8.44 -1.98 -6.31
CA ALA A 75 8.68 -1.08 -7.44
C ALA A 75 8.85 0.37 -6.96
N LYS A 76 9.61 1.19 -7.70
CA LYS A 76 9.78 2.59 -7.34
C LYS A 76 8.56 3.40 -7.76
N GLY A 77 8.19 4.40 -6.98
CA GLY A 77 7.03 5.27 -7.26
C GLY A 77 7.07 5.88 -8.67
N GLY A 78 8.25 6.23 -9.19
CA GLY A 78 8.37 6.75 -10.56
C GLY A 78 8.08 5.73 -11.66
N GLU A 79 8.24 4.43 -11.42
CA GLU A 79 7.87 3.35 -12.35
C GLU A 79 6.35 3.13 -12.33
N VAL A 80 5.79 3.09 -11.12
CA VAL A 80 4.34 2.99 -10.88
C VAL A 80 3.58 4.15 -11.52
N PHE A 81 4.01 5.39 -11.25
CA PHE A 81 3.43 6.61 -11.81
C PHE A 81 3.86 6.92 -13.27
N GLU A 82 4.58 6.03 -13.96
CA GLU A 82 5.04 6.21 -15.35
C GLU A 82 5.83 7.49 -15.62
N CYS A 83 6.57 7.95 -14.61
CA CYS A 83 7.43 9.13 -14.70
C CYS A 83 8.42 8.97 -15.87
N LYS A 84 8.43 9.92 -16.80
CA LYS A 84 9.36 9.99 -17.93
C LYS A 84 10.81 9.72 -17.52
N TYR A 85 11.23 10.31 -16.40
CA TYR A 85 12.61 10.22 -15.91
C TYR A 85 12.94 8.89 -15.22
N ALA A 86 11.94 8.09 -14.82
CA ALA A 86 12.17 6.75 -14.29
C ALA A 86 12.58 5.74 -15.38
N ARG A 87 12.38 6.07 -16.67
CA ARG A 87 12.81 5.26 -17.81
C ARG A 87 14.31 5.41 -18.16
N PHE A 88 15.03 6.33 -17.52
CA PHE A 88 16.47 6.49 -17.70
C PHE A 88 17.26 5.44 -16.88
N PRO A 89 18.51 5.11 -17.24
CA PRO A 89 19.29 4.06 -16.57
C PRO A 89 19.48 4.24 -15.05
N GLU A 90 19.44 5.48 -14.56
CA GLU A 90 19.53 5.82 -13.13
C GLU A 90 18.20 5.58 -12.37
N GLY A 91 17.09 5.46 -13.10
CA GLY A 91 15.76 5.20 -12.58
C GLY A 91 15.19 6.29 -11.67
N CYS A 92 14.06 5.98 -11.02
CA CYS A 92 13.48 6.88 -10.04
C CYS A 92 14.42 7.08 -8.83
N GLY A 93 14.59 8.33 -8.41
CA GLY A 93 15.54 8.76 -7.38
C GLY A 93 16.95 9.06 -7.89
N GLY A 94 17.35 8.56 -9.07
CA GLY A 94 18.73 8.67 -9.58
C GLY A 94 19.01 9.84 -10.53
N THR A 95 17.98 10.46 -11.13
CA THR A 95 18.16 11.54 -12.11
C THR A 95 18.20 12.94 -11.47
N ILE A 96 18.77 13.93 -12.18
CA ILE A 96 18.75 15.33 -11.73
C ILE A 96 17.33 15.87 -11.46
N HIS A 97 16.33 15.39 -12.20
CA HIS A 97 14.93 15.77 -12.03
C HIS A 97 14.33 15.28 -10.71
N CYS A 98 14.86 14.21 -10.12
CA CYS A 98 14.40 13.69 -8.84
C CYS A 98 14.66 14.64 -7.66
N SER A 99 15.66 15.54 -7.77
CA SER A 99 15.94 16.57 -6.75
C SER A 99 14.83 17.63 -6.60
N GLY A 100 14.12 17.90 -7.70
CA GLY A 100 12.99 18.82 -7.78
C GLY A 100 11.61 18.13 -7.76
N CYS A 101 11.56 16.80 -7.66
CA CYS A 101 10.31 16.05 -7.66
C CYS A 101 9.52 16.31 -6.38
N ALA A 102 8.41 17.05 -6.47
CA ALA A 102 7.53 17.38 -5.35
C ALA A 102 7.13 16.12 -4.57
N ILE A 103 6.67 15.06 -5.26
CA ILE A 103 6.26 13.79 -4.65
C ILE A 103 7.36 13.21 -3.75
N ARG A 104 8.59 13.06 -4.29
CA ARG A 104 9.72 12.51 -3.51
C ARG A 104 10.12 13.44 -2.36
N ARG A 105 10.15 14.76 -2.59
CA ARG A 105 10.48 15.74 -1.55
C ARG A 105 9.49 15.69 -0.38
N THR A 106 8.20 15.72 -0.65
CA THR A 106 7.13 15.64 0.36
C THR A 106 7.23 14.33 1.15
N ILE A 107 7.41 13.19 0.48
CA ILE A 107 7.57 11.89 1.15
C ILE A 107 8.82 11.85 2.03
N THR A 108 9.97 12.34 1.53
CA THR A 108 11.21 12.42 2.32
C THR A 108 11.06 13.37 3.51
N GLU A 109 10.39 14.52 3.36
CA GLU A 109 10.14 15.48 4.43
C GLU A 109 9.24 14.88 5.52
N THR A 110 8.15 14.23 5.14
CA THR A 110 7.24 13.50 6.05
C THR A 110 7.95 12.34 6.73
N PHE A 111 8.78 11.58 6.01
CA PHE A 111 9.55 10.48 6.58
C PHE A 111 10.56 10.99 7.63
N LEU A 112 11.29 12.07 7.36
CA LEU A 112 12.34 12.58 8.25
C LEU A 112 11.78 13.35 9.45
N SER A 113 10.78 14.22 9.23
CA SER A 113 10.21 15.09 10.26
C SER A 113 9.11 14.40 11.09
N GLY A 114 8.43 13.39 10.53
CA GLY A 114 7.22 12.81 11.08
C GLY A 114 5.99 13.75 11.03
N GLN A 115 6.10 14.93 10.41
CA GLN A 115 4.97 15.84 10.21
C GLN A 115 4.22 15.44 8.94
N SER A 116 2.90 15.33 9.04
CA SER A 116 2.05 15.16 7.86
C SER A 116 2.07 16.40 6.98
N GLN A 117 1.93 16.21 5.67
CA GLN A 117 1.88 17.27 4.68
C GLN A 117 0.55 17.12 3.93
N GLU A 118 -0.24 18.18 3.79
CA GLU A 118 -1.58 18.12 3.19
C GLU A 118 -1.67 18.94 1.91
N LYS A 119 -2.37 18.38 0.91
CA LYS A 119 -2.70 19.04 -0.38
C LYS A 119 -1.51 19.74 -1.05
N VAL A 120 -0.32 19.12 -0.99
CA VAL A 120 0.88 19.64 -1.62
C VAL A 120 0.77 19.48 -3.14
N PRO A 121 0.91 20.56 -3.94
CA PRO A 121 0.86 20.45 -5.39
C PRO A 121 2.10 19.75 -5.94
N ALA A 122 1.87 18.73 -6.74
CA ALA A 122 2.89 18.01 -7.49
C ALA A 122 2.58 18.05 -9.00
N CYS A 123 3.63 18.16 -9.80
CA CYS A 123 3.58 18.02 -11.25
C CYS A 123 4.44 16.82 -11.64
N LEU A 124 3.90 15.98 -12.52
CA LEU A 124 4.56 14.80 -13.03
C LEU A 124 4.45 14.73 -14.55
N ARG A 125 5.58 14.56 -15.22
CA ARG A 125 5.60 14.22 -16.65
C ARG A 125 5.56 12.71 -16.80
N GLN A 126 4.48 12.22 -17.38
CA GLN A 126 4.27 10.81 -17.64
C GLN A 126 4.53 10.51 -19.11
N ILE A 127 4.99 9.29 -19.39
CA ILE A 127 4.85 8.69 -20.71
C ILE A 127 4.11 7.39 -20.45
N PRO A 128 2.83 7.27 -20.83
CA PRO A 128 2.09 6.03 -20.67
C PRO A 128 2.72 4.86 -21.43
N SER A 129 2.34 3.64 -21.07
CA SER A 129 2.73 2.46 -21.82
C SER A 129 2.06 2.44 -23.21
N ASP A 130 2.83 2.00 -24.22
CA ASP A 130 2.59 2.05 -25.68
C ASP A 130 1.11 2.05 -26.17
N PRO A 131 0.66 3.00 -27.03
CA PRO A 131 1.35 4.20 -27.55
C PRO A 131 1.01 5.45 -26.72
N GLY A 132 1.70 5.64 -25.59
CA GLY A 132 1.53 6.82 -24.75
C GLY A 132 2.35 8.03 -25.22
N GLU A 133 1.68 9.15 -25.51
CA GLU A 133 2.34 10.46 -25.68
C GLU A 133 2.79 11.04 -24.33
N GLU A 134 3.74 11.99 -24.34
CA GLU A 134 4.18 12.66 -23.11
C GLU A 134 3.09 13.63 -22.61
N GLN A 135 2.58 13.39 -21.40
CA GLN A 135 1.54 14.20 -20.77
C GLN A 135 2.04 14.80 -19.45
N GLU A 136 1.53 15.98 -19.08
CA GLU A 136 1.80 16.60 -17.77
C GLU A 136 0.57 16.44 -16.88
N VAL A 137 0.74 15.73 -15.76
CA VAL A 137 -0.31 15.49 -14.77
C VAL A 137 -0.04 16.35 -13.54
N ARG A 138 -1.07 17.08 -13.10
CA ARG A 138 -1.06 17.81 -11.83
C ARG A 138 -1.80 16.99 -10.78
N LEU A 139 -1.22 16.91 -9.60
CA LEU A 139 -1.73 16.17 -8.46
C LEU A 139 -1.75 17.10 -7.25
N LEU A 140 -2.78 17.01 -6.42
CA LEU A 140 -2.64 17.35 -5.00
C LEU A 140 -2.37 16.07 -4.23
N ILE A 141 -1.32 16.07 -3.41
CA ILE A 141 -0.94 14.92 -2.60
C ILE A 141 -0.91 15.27 -1.12
N SER A 142 -1.33 14.32 -0.30
CA SER A 142 -1.19 14.36 1.16
C SER A 142 -0.32 13.18 1.60
N THR A 143 0.45 13.36 2.67
CA THR A 143 1.31 12.31 3.22
C THR A 143 1.29 12.28 4.74
N GLU A 144 1.34 11.10 5.31
CA GLU A 144 1.43 10.86 6.76
C GLU A 144 2.44 9.75 7.05
N LYS A 145 3.24 9.88 8.11
CA LYS A 145 4.20 8.85 8.53
C LYS A 145 3.57 7.90 9.55
N VAL A 146 3.48 6.62 9.21
CA VAL A 146 2.94 5.57 10.09
C VAL A 146 3.96 4.44 10.23
N ASN A 147 4.40 4.14 11.45
CA ASN A 147 5.26 2.98 11.78
C ASN A 147 6.51 2.77 10.89
N GLY A 148 7.11 3.84 10.36
CA GLY A 148 8.30 3.76 9.51
C GLY A 148 8.02 3.60 8.01
N VAL A 149 6.77 3.70 7.58
CA VAL A 149 6.38 3.97 6.18
C VAL A 149 5.72 5.34 6.08
N VAL A 150 5.58 5.86 4.86
CA VAL A 150 4.76 7.04 4.55
C VAL A 150 3.56 6.58 3.74
N LEU A 151 2.36 6.88 4.23
CA LEU A 151 1.13 6.77 3.44
C LEU A 151 1.04 8.01 2.54
N LEU A 152 1.06 7.80 1.23
CA LEU A 152 0.77 8.80 0.20
C LEU A 152 -0.69 8.67 -0.21
N ARG A 153 -1.45 9.77 -0.11
CA ARG A 153 -2.80 9.92 -0.66
C ARG A 153 -2.76 10.88 -1.83
N ILE A 154 -3.54 10.61 -2.87
CA ILE A 154 -3.79 11.55 -3.96
C ILE A 154 -5.17 12.16 -3.69
N ASP A 155 -5.19 13.46 -3.40
CA ASP A 155 -6.42 14.19 -3.08
C ASP A 155 -7.18 14.57 -4.35
N GLU A 156 -6.47 15.09 -5.36
CA GLU A 156 -7.04 15.64 -6.60
C GLU A 156 -6.09 15.36 -7.78
N VAL A 157 -6.63 15.18 -9.00
CA VAL A 157 -5.87 14.88 -10.22
C VAL A 157 -6.41 15.71 -11.39
N GLU A 158 -5.52 16.39 -12.11
CA GLU A 158 -5.83 17.11 -13.35
C GLU A 158 -4.89 16.63 -14.47
N LEU A 159 -5.47 16.25 -15.60
CA LEU A 159 -4.76 15.95 -16.85
C LEU A 159 -4.72 17.22 -17.72
N GLN A 160 -3.57 17.52 -18.33
CA GLN A 160 -3.39 18.62 -19.29
C GLN A 160 -3.09 18.11 -20.70
#